data_AF-A0A7Y0N0J6-F1
#
_entry.id   AF-A0A7Y0N0J6-F1
#
_cell.length_a   1.000
_cell.length_b   1.000
_cell.length_c   1.000
_cell.angle_alpha   90.00
_cell.angle_beta   90.00
_cell.angle_gamma   90.00
#
_symmetry.space_group_name_H-M   'P 1'
#
loop_
_entity.id
_entity.type
_entity.pdbx_description
1 polymer ?
#
loop_
_entity_poly.entity_id
_entity_poly.type
_entity_poly.pdbx_seq_one_letter_code
_entity_poly.pdbx_strand_id
1 'polypeptide(L)' 'VKWPKGEKFQPHRHFGGEEIFVLSGEFKDELGTYPPYSWIRSPHMSEHFPFVEQETVIWVKTGHLPLQAPAQHS' A
#
# COMPACT_ATOMS: atom_id res chain seq x y z
N VAL A 1 11.24 1.34 -0.25
CA VAL A 1 11.30 1.64 -1.70
C VAL A 1 11.37 3.14 -1.90
N LYS A 2 12.16 3.62 -2.85
CA LYS A 2 12.24 5.04 -3.23
C LYS A 2 11.61 5.22 -4.62
N TRP A 3 10.60 6.07 -4.73
CA TRP A 3 9.88 6.35 -5.97
C TRP A 3 10.30 7.71 -6.52
N PRO A 4 10.76 7.78 -7.78
CA PRO A 4 11.00 9.05 -8.46
C PRO A 4 9.71 9.86 -8.62
N LYS A 5 9.85 11.18 -8.79
CA LYS A 5 8.73 12.07 -9.09
C LYS A 5 7.99 11.62 -10.35
N GLY A 6 6.67 11.46 -10.25
CA GLY A 6 5.79 11.12 -11.38
C GLY A 6 5.68 9.62 -11.67
N GLU A 7 6.32 8.77 -10.86
CA GLU A 7 6.27 7.32 -11.04
C GLU A 7 4.86 6.78 -10.81
N LYS A 8 4.43 5.85 -11.66
CA LYS A 8 3.17 5.11 -11.57
C LYS A 8 3.47 3.63 -11.67
N PHE A 9 2.84 2.82 -10.83
CA PHE A 9 3.10 1.39 -10.81
C PHE A 9 1.93 0.61 -11.38
N GLN A 10 2.25 -0.59 -11.88
CA GLN A 10 1.23 -1.45 -12.46
C GLN A 10 0.31 -2.00 -11.36
N PRO A 11 -0.98 -2.22 -11.66
CA PRO A 11 -1.92 -2.84 -10.73
C PRO A 11 -1.40 -4.21 -10.33
N HIS A 12 -1.47 -4.52 -9.03
CA HIS A 12 -1.03 -5.80 -8.49
C HIS A 12 -1.85 -6.20 -7.27
N ARG A 13 -1.80 -7.49 -6.96
CA ARG A 13 -2.51 -8.10 -5.85
C ARG A 13 -1.53 -8.60 -4.80
N HIS A 14 -1.90 -8.40 -3.53
CA HIS A 14 -1.06 -8.76 -2.39
C HIS A 14 -1.53 -10.06 -1.70
N PHE A 15 -0.86 -11.17 -2.02
CA PHE A 15 -1.01 -12.39 -1.21
C PHE A 15 -0.47 -12.12 0.21
N GLY A 16 -1.23 -12.49 1.25
CA GLY A 16 -0.92 -12.12 2.63
C GLY A 16 -0.92 -10.60 2.93
N GLY A 17 -1.53 -9.77 2.07
CA GLY A 17 -1.74 -8.34 2.30
C GLY A 17 -0.48 -7.48 2.24
N GLU A 18 -0.65 -6.19 2.53
CA GLU A 18 0.40 -5.16 2.46
C GLU A 18 0.29 -4.18 3.63
N GLU A 19 1.44 -3.77 4.19
CA GLU A 19 1.54 -2.59 5.04
C GLU A 19 2.56 -1.61 4.44
N ILE A 20 2.16 -0.34 4.35
CA ILE A 20 3.00 0.78 3.87
C ILE A 20 3.13 1.82 4.98
N PHE A 21 4.34 2.32 5.19
CA PHE A 21 4.59 3.51 5.99
C PHE A 21 5.31 4.56 5.13
N VAL A 22 4.72 5.75 5.03
CA VAL A 22 5.30 6.84 4.22
C VAL A 22 6.38 7.55 5.02
N LEU A 23 7.64 7.42 4.60
CA LEU A 23 8.80 8.03 5.27
C LEU A 23 9.00 9.49 4.85
N SER A 24 8.83 9.79 3.57
CA SER A 24 8.91 11.13 3.01
C SER A 24 8.14 11.24 1.70
N GLY A 25 7.79 12.46 1.27
CA GLY A 25 7.00 12.69 0.07
C GLY A 25 5.51 12.46 0.30
N GLU A 26 4.80 11.98 -0.72
CA GLU A 26 3.36 11.72 -0.66
C GLU A 26 3.02 10.51 -1.54
N PHE A 27 2.42 9.49 -0.93
CA PHE A 27 1.97 8.29 -1.63
C PHE A 27 0.49 8.47 -2.00
N LYS A 28 0.08 7.99 -3.17
CA LYS A 28 -1.30 8.10 -3.64
C LYS A 28 -1.76 6.79 -4.28
N ASP A 29 -3.05 6.53 -4.16
CA ASP A 29 -3.76 5.53 -4.94
C ASP A 29 -5.17 6.06 -5.28
N GLU A 30 -6.04 5.20 -5.80
CA GLU A 30 -7.42 5.57 -6.15
C GLU A 30 -8.31 5.89 -4.93
N LEU A 31 -7.89 5.52 -3.72
CA LEU A 31 -8.64 5.73 -2.48
C LEU A 31 -8.22 7.01 -1.77
N GLY A 32 -7.03 7.55 -2.06
CA GLY A 32 -6.67 8.87 -1.58
C GLY A 32 -5.19 9.22 -1.65
N THR A 33 -4.82 10.12 -0.74
CA THR A 33 -3.50 10.72 -0.65
C THR A 33 -2.98 10.57 0.77
N TYR A 34 -1.76 10.08 0.88
CA TYR A 34 -1.14 9.64 2.13
C TYR A 34 0.16 10.43 2.36
N PRO A 35 0.12 11.50 3.18
CA PRO A 35 1.29 12.32 3.49
C PRO A 35 2.30 11.56 4.38
N PRO A 36 3.48 12.15 4.70
CA PRO A 36 4.47 11.52 5.56
C PRO A 36 3.87 11.09 6.91
N TYR A 37 4.35 9.95 7.41
CA TYR A 37 3.89 9.28 8.62
C TYR A 37 2.50 8.64 8.52
N SER A 38 1.90 8.61 7.33
CA SER A 38 0.74 7.76 7.07
C SER A 38 1.13 6.29 7.15
N TRP A 39 0.30 5.50 7.83
CA TRP A 39 0.41 4.05 7.88
C TRP A 39 -0.83 3.45 7.23
N ILE A 40 -0.62 2.75 6.11
CA ILE A 40 -1.66 2.06 5.36
C ILE A 40 -1.54 0.55 5.60
N ARG A 41 -2.68 -0.11 5.78
CA ARG A 41 -2.76 -1.57 5.91
C ARG A 41 -3.86 -2.10 4.99
N SER A 42 -3.45 -2.82 3.97
CA SER A 42 -4.32 -3.38 2.94
C SER A 42 -4.46 -4.89 3.14
N PRO A 43 -5.70 -5.44 3.21
CA PRO A 43 -5.93 -6.83 3.56
C PRO A 43 -5.45 -7.81 2.47
N HIS A 44 -5.47 -9.11 2.79
CA HIS A 44 -5.21 -10.16 1.80
C HIS A 44 -6.08 -9.98 0.55
N MET A 45 -5.45 -10.09 -0.64
CA MET A 45 -6.08 -9.92 -1.96
C MET A 45 -6.54 -8.49 -2.27
N SER A 46 -6.10 -7.48 -1.50
CA SER A 46 -6.27 -6.10 -1.91
C SER A 46 -5.58 -5.84 -3.25
N GLU A 47 -6.17 -4.95 -4.01
CA GLU A 47 -5.68 -4.45 -5.29
C GLU A 47 -5.76 -2.92 -5.22
N HIS A 48 -4.77 -2.24 -5.78
CA HIS A 48 -4.71 -0.78 -5.85
C HIS A 48 -3.81 -0.31 -6.99
N PHE A 49 -3.87 0.98 -7.31
CA PHE A 49 -3.20 1.61 -8.44
C PHE A 49 -2.25 2.72 -7.96
N PRO A 50 -1.04 2.39 -7.47
CA PRO A 50 -0.25 3.37 -6.74
C PRO A 50 0.55 4.31 -7.65
N PHE A 51 0.66 5.56 -7.22
CA PHE A 51 1.42 6.61 -7.91
C PHE A 51 1.95 7.69 -6.97
N VAL A 52 2.88 8.49 -7.48
CA VAL A 52 3.44 9.64 -6.75
C VAL A 52 3.60 10.84 -7.68
N GLU A 53 3.37 12.05 -7.17
CA GLU A 53 3.56 13.31 -7.93
C GLU A 53 4.86 14.05 -7.55
N GLN A 54 5.55 13.56 -6.52
CA GLN A 54 6.83 14.04 -6.02
C GLN A 54 7.70 12.85 -5.62
N GLU A 55 8.97 13.09 -5.31
CA GLU A 55 9.83 12.02 -4.78
C GLU A 55 9.26 11.53 -3.46
N THR A 56 9.04 10.22 -3.35
CA THR A 56 8.40 9.59 -2.20
C THR A 56 9.20 8.38 -1.76
N VAL A 57 9.44 8.26 -0.46
CA VAL A 57 10.10 7.10 0.13
C VAL A 57 9.13 6.42 1.05
N ILE A 58 8.94 5.12 0.85
CA ILE A 58 8.08 4.28 1.67
C ILE A 58 8.87 3.13 2.28
N TRP A 59 8.50 2.75 3.49
CA TRP A 59 8.69 1.38 3.96
C TRP A 59 7.47 0.56 3.54
N VAL A 60 7.70 -0.66 3.06
CA VAL A 60 6.63 -1.56 2.63
C VAL A 60 6.98 -2.98 3.07
N LYS A 61 5.96 -3.71 3.51
CA LYS A 61 6.03 -5.13 3.85
C LYS A 61 4.79 -5.84 3.34
N THR A 62 4.98 -6.97 2.67
CA THR A 62 3.89 -7.77 2.10
C THR A 62 3.93 -9.20 2.64
N GLY A 63 2.81 -9.92 2.51
CA GLY A 63 2.77 -11.36 2.77
C GLY A 63 2.67 -11.78 4.24
N HIS A 64 2.54 -10.86 5.18
CA HIS A 64 2.57 -11.15 6.62
C HIS A 64 1.23 -11.03 7.34
N LEU A 65 0.20 -10.51 6.69
CA LEU A 65 -1.12 -10.41 7.31
C LEU A 65 -1.76 -11.79 7.43
N PRO A 66 -2.48 -12.06 8.54
CA PRO A 66 -3.20 -13.32 8.67
C PRO A 66 -4.21 -13.45 7.54
N LEU A 67 -4.26 -14.64 6.94
CA LEU A 67 -5.38 -15.00 6.08
C LEU A 67 -6.63 -14.97 6.95
N GLN A 68 -7.63 -14.16 6.56
CA GLN A 68 -8.90 -14.18 7.27
C GLN A 68 -9.42 -15.62 7.27
N ALA A 69 -9.63 -16.18 8.47
CA ALA A 69 -10.40 -17.40 8.59
C ALA A 69 -11.79 -17.13 7.99
N PRO A 70 -12.39 -18.11 7.29
CA PRO A 70 -13.76 -17.95 6.81
C PRO A 70 -14.63 -17.51 7.98
N ALA A 71 -15.46 -16.48 7.76
CA ALA A 71 -16.41 -16.02 8.76
C ALA A 71 -17.22 -17.22 9.24
N GLN A 72 -17.05 -17.61 10.50
CA GLN A 72 -17.96 -18.53 11.14
C GLN A 72 -19.27 -17.76 11.33
N HIS A 73 -20.17 -17.88 10.34
CA HIS A 73 -21.55 -17.48 10.52
C HIS A 73 -22.13 -18.32 11.66
N SER A 74 -22.44 -17.66 12.77
CA SER A 74 -23.25 -18.20 13.86
C SER A 74 -24.73 -18.21 13.46
#